data_AF-A0A135VPS6-F1
#
_entry.id   AF-A0A135VPS6-F1
#
_cell.length_a   1.000
_cell.length_b   1.000
_cell.length_c   1.000
_cell.angle_alpha   90.00
_cell.angle_beta   90.00
_cell.angle_gamma   90.00
#
_symmetry.space_group_name_H-M   'P 1'
#
loop_
_entity.id
_entity.type
_entity.pdbx_description
1 polymer ?
#
loop_
_entity_poly.entity_id
_entity_poly.type
_entity_poly.pdbx_seq_one_letter_code
_entity_poly.pdbx_strand_id
1 'polypeptide(L)'
;MSRSDGSKQSGLAGMGRWLAVGSELPCSVIILLYVGSFLGSSLWGPGGATTGAIIGALVGFVFGVYSVYVTIGYYDRIEHKVKGKRTFSPPPEELYEEFDLPGKDESEQSTS
;
A
#
# COMPACT_ATOMS: atom_id res chain seq x y z
N MET A 1 2.00 29.83 14.32
CA MET A 1 1.98 28.40 14.71
C MET A 1 1.55 27.59 13.50
N SER A 2 2.51 27.03 12.75
CA SER A 2 2.24 26.28 11.51
C SER A 2 1.89 24.82 11.80
N ARG A 3 0.79 24.36 11.19
CA ARG A 3 0.36 22.96 11.12
C ARG A 3 1.38 22.11 10.37
N SER A 4 1.79 21.01 10.98
CA SER A 4 2.71 20.00 10.46
C SER A 4 2.00 18.67 10.22
N ASP A 5 0.93 18.68 9.41
CA ASP A 5 0.12 17.49 9.10
C ASP A 5 0.47 16.80 7.76
N GLY A 6 1.33 17.40 6.92
CA GLY A 6 1.64 16.87 5.57
C GLY A 6 2.61 15.69 5.49
N SER A 7 3.41 15.41 6.54
CA SER A 7 4.47 14.39 6.49
C SER A 7 4.04 12.99 6.96
N LYS A 8 2.93 12.88 7.70
CA LYS A 8 2.46 11.60 8.24
C LYS A 8 1.76 10.70 7.21
N GLN A 9 1.22 11.27 6.13
CA GLN A 9 0.47 10.50 5.12
C GLN A 9 1.36 9.66 4.19
N SER A 10 2.58 10.10 3.86
CA SER A 10 3.50 9.29 3.04
C SER A 10 4.08 8.08 3.79
N GLY A 11 4.31 8.19 5.10
CA GLY A 11 4.84 7.08 5.91
C GLY A 11 3.83 5.93 6.10
N LEU A 12 2.55 6.27 6.30
CA LEU A 12 1.50 5.28 6.51
C LEU A 12 1.10 4.54 5.24
N ALA A 13 1.09 5.22 4.08
CA ALA A 13 0.76 4.60 2.79
C ALA A 13 1.79 3.53 2.37
N GLY A 14 3.06 3.71 2.70
CA GLY A 14 4.10 2.69 2.48
C GLY A 14 3.99 1.51 3.46
N MET A 15 3.65 1.77 4.72
CA MET A 15 3.57 0.75 5.78
C MET A 15 2.51 -0.32 5.47
N GLY A 16 1.34 0.08 4.97
CA GLY A 16 0.26 -0.86 4.62
C GLY A 16 0.65 -1.87 3.53
N ARG A 17 1.48 -1.43 2.56
CA ARG A 17 1.95 -2.28 1.45
C ARG A 17 2.86 -3.40 1.94
N TRP A 18 3.80 -3.07 2.82
CA TRP A 18 4.70 -4.06 3.42
C TRP A 18 4.00 -4.99 4.40
N LEU A 19 2.97 -4.50 5.11
CA LEU A 19 2.18 -5.32 6.02
C LEU A 19 1.33 -6.35 5.26
N ALA A 20 0.71 -5.96 4.14
CA ALA A 20 0.00 -6.88 3.26
C ALA A 20 0.94 -7.93 2.64
N VAL A 21 2.09 -7.49 2.13
CA VAL A 21 3.12 -8.39 1.60
C VAL A 21 3.66 -9.36 2.67
N GLY A 22 3.84 -8.86 3.90
CA GLY A 22 4.34 -9.64 5.03
C GLY A 22 3.36 -10.71 5.52
N SER A 23 2.05 -10.53 5.32
CA SER A 23 1.04 -11.52 5.74
C SER A 23 0.70 -12.56 4.65
N GLU A 24 0.92 -12.25 3.37
CA GLU A 24 0.69 -13.19 2.26
C GLU A 24 1.62 -14.41 2.30
N LEU A 25 2.88 -14.21 2.66
CA LEU A 25 3.89 -15.28 2.71
C LEU A 25 3.57 -16.33 3.80
N PRO A 26 3.37 -15.98 5.08
CA PRO A 26 3.00 -16.97 6.09
C PRO A 26 1.63 -17.62 5.79
N CYS A 27 0.67 -16.88 5.23
CA CYS A 27 -0.64 -17.42 4.89
C CYS A 27 -0.55 -18.53 3.83
N SER A 28 0.12 -18.27 2.71
CA SER A 28 0.29 -19.23 1.62
C SER A 28 1.06 -20.49 2.06
N VAL A 29 2.09 -20.33 2.90
CA VAL A 29 2.85 -21.45 3.47
C VAL A 29 1.97 -22.33 4.37
N ILE A 30 1.20 -21.74 5.27
CA ILE A 30 0.33 -22.50 6.20
C ILE A 30 -0.75 -23.27 5.42
N ILE A 31 -1.36 -22.66 4.41
CA ILE A 31 -2.39 -23.30 3.60
C ILE A 31 -1.80 -24.51 2.85
N LEU A 32 -0.69 -24.34 2.15
CA LEU A 32 -0.10 -25.44 1.37
C LEU A 32 0.56 -26.50 2.25
N LEU A 33 1.06 -26.16 3.43
CA LEU A 33 1.48 -27.15 4.43
C LEU A 33 0.29 -28.01 4.86
N TYR A 34 -0.85 -27.39 5.18
CA TYR A 34 -2.06 -28.12 5.60
C TYR A 34 -2.59 -29.03 4.47
N VAL A 35 -2.71 -28.47 3.26
CA VAL A 35 -3.12 -29.23 2.07
C VAL A 35 -2.15 -30.38 1.78
N GLY A 36 -0.84 -30.13 1.85
CA GLY A 36 0.18 -31.15 1.64
C GLY A 36 0.09 -32.28 2.68
N SER A 37 -0.10 -31.94 3.96
CA SER A 37 -0.29 -32.91 5.03
C SER A 37 -1.54 -33.78 4.80
N PHE A 38 -2.64 -33.16 4.36
CA PHE A 38 -3.89 -33.85 4.06
C PHE A 38 -3.80 -34.77 2.83
N LEU A 39 -3.16 -34.32 1.75
CA LEU A 39 -2.92 -35.17 0.59
C LEU A 39 -1.95 -36.31 0.92
N GLY A 40 -0.90 -36.02 1.68
CA GLY A 40 0.10 -37.00 2.10
C GLY A 40 -0.51 -38.10 2.96
N SER A 41 -1.37 -37.73 3.93
CA SER A 41 -2.07 -38.70 4.76
C SER A 41 -3.07 -39.55 3.96
N SER A 42 -3.67 -38.98 2.92
CA SER A 42 -4.61 -39.67 2.04
C SER A 42 -3.94 -40.68 1.11
N LEU A 43 -2.69 -40.44 0.69
CA LEU A 43 -1.99 -41.31 -0.28
C LEU A 43 -1.08 -42.38 0.37
N TRP A 44 -0.43 -42.05 1.49
CA TRP A 44 0.58 -42.91 2.13
C TRP A 44 0.30 -43.21 3.60
N GLY A 45 -0.89 -42.87 4.11
CA GLY A 45 -1.26 -43.09 5.51
C GLY A 45 -0.51 -42.18 6.48
N PRO A 46 -0.37 -42.54 7.76
CA PRO A 46 0.16 -41.64 8.80
C PRO A 46 1.56 -41.09 8.53
N GLY A 47 2.44 -41.89 7.90
CA GLY A 47 3.79 -41.46 7.51
C GLY A 47 3.79 -40.48 6.33
N GLY A 48 2.79 -40.55 5.46
CA GLY A 48 2.65 -39.64 4.32
C GLY A 48 2.30 -38.22 4.73
N ALA A 49 1.67 -38.02 5.89
CA ALA A 49 1.31 -36.70 6.40
C ALA A 49 2.54 -35.78 6.56
N THR A 50 3.64 -36.32 7.11
CA THR A 50 4.85 -35.54 7.37
C THR A 50 5.58 -35.19 6.08
N THR A 51 5.73 -36.16 5.16
CA THR A 51 6.35 -35.92 3.85
C THR A 51 5.50 -34.95 3.02
N GLY A 52 4.18 -35.12 3.04
CA GLY A 52 3.24 -34.21 2.39
C GLY A 52 3.30 -32.80 2.97
N ALA A 53 3.41 -32.64 4.29
CA ALA A 53 3.57 -31.34 4.94
C ALA A 53 4.88 -30.65 4.53
N ILE A 54 5.99 -31.39 4.44
CA ILE A 54 7.29 -30.84 4.03
C ILE A 54 7.22 -30.37 2.58
N ILE A 55 6.70 -31.20 1.67
CA ILE A 55 6.55 -30.83 0.26
C ILE A 55 5.59 -29.64 0.13
N GLY A 56 4.46 -29.67 0.84
CA GLY A 56 3.48 -28.59 0.86
C GLY A 56 4.07 -27.27 1.36
N ALA A 57 4.88 -27.30 2.41
CA ALA A 57 5.56 -26.11 2.93
C ALA A 57 6.59 -25.54 1.94
N LEU A 58 7.36 -26.41 1.26
CA LEU A 58 8.33 -25.97 0.25
C LEU A 58 7.64 -25.34 -0.97
N VAL A 59 6.60 -25.99 -1.48
CA VAL A 59 5.79 -25.46 -2.59
C VAL A 59 5.11 -24.16 -2.16
N GLY A 60 4.54 -24.12 -0.95
CA GLY A 60 3.93 -22.94 -0.35
C GLY A 60 4.89 -21.77 -0.23
N PHE A 61 6.13 -22.02 0.16
CA PHE A 61 7.16 -21.00 0.25
C PHE A 61 7.53 -20.43 -1.12
N VAL A 62 7.77 -21.29 -2.11
CA VAL A 62 8.11 -20.85 -3.47
C VAL A 62 6.97 -20.06 -4.11
N PHE A 63 5.73 -20.56 -4.01
CA PHE A 63 4.55 -19.84 -4.50
C PHE A 63 4.29 -18.54 -3.75
N GLY A 64 4.48 -18.54 -2.43
CA GLY A 64 4.33 -17.34 -1.59
C GLY A 64 5.33 -16.25 -1.99
N VAL A 65 6.60 -16.60 -2.13
CA VAL A 65 7.64 -15.65 -2.60
C VAL A 65 7.35 -15.15 -4.01
N TYR A 66 6.93 -16.04 -4.93
CA TYR A 66 6.55 -15.66 -6.28
C TYR A 66 5.34 -14.70 -6.30
N SER A 67 4.32 -14.98 -5.48
CA SER A 67 3.14 -14.12 -5.32
C SER A 67 3.55 -12.73 -4.86
N VAL A 68 4.36 -12.64 -3.80
CA VAL A 68 4.89 -11.38 -3.28
C VAL A 68 5.66 -10.60 -4.35
N TYR A 69 6.52 -11.29 -5.12
CA TYR A 69 7.28 -10.67 -6.21
C TYR A 69 6.35 -10.02 -7.26
N VAL A 70 5.29 -10.73 -7.67
CA VAL A 70 4.31 -10.21 -8.62
C VAL A 70 3.51 -9.05 -8.02
N THR A 71 3.10 -9.16 -6.75
CA THR A 71 2.37 -8.11 -6.02
C THR A 71 3.17 -6.80 -5.97
N ILE A 72 4.47 -6.87 -5.65
CA ILE A 72 5.36 -5.70 -5.65
C ILE A 72 5.40 -5.05 -7.04
N GLY A 73 5.61 -5.83 -8.10
CA GLY A 73 5.64 -5.33 -9.48
C GLY A 73 4.31 -4.72 -9.93
N TYR A 74 3.18 -5.28 -9.49
CA TYR A 74 1.85 -4.73 -9.77
C TYR A 74 1.66 -3.37 -9.09
N TYR A 75 2.04 -3.24 -7.83
CA TYR A 75 1.97 -1.96 -7.11
C TYR A 75 2.85 -0.89 -7.73
N ASP A 76 4.06 -1.25 -8.17
CA ASP A 76 4.98 -0.32 -8.81
C ASP A 76 4.39 0.23 -10.12
N ARG A 77 3.75 -0.64 -10.93
CA ARG A 77 3.02 -0.22 -12.13
C ARG A 77 1.85 0.72 -11.83
N ILE A 78 1.13 0.51 -10.73
CA ILE A 78 0.06 1.44 -10.30
C ILE A 78 0.66 2.78 -9.90
N GLU A 79 1.73 2.77 -9.11
CA GLU A 79 2.36 3.99 -8.60
C GLU A 79 2.89 4.87 -9.75
N HIS A 80 3.49 4.26 -10.78
CA HIS A 80 3.90 4.95 -12.00
C HIS A 80 2.71 5.58 -12.76
N LYS A 81 1.58 4.86 -12.87
CA LYS A 81 0.36 5.39 -13.52
C LYS A 81 -0.29 6.53 -12.73
N VAL A 82 -0.23 6.48 -11.40
CA VAL A 82 -0.78 7.53 -10.53
C VAL A 82 0.12 8.77 -10.52
N LYS A 83 1.44 8.60 -10.48
CA LYS A 83 2.39 9.73 -10.59
C LYS A 83 2.24 10.46 -11.92
N GLY A 84 1.97 9.75 -13.02
CA GLY A 84 1.70 10.37 -14.33
C GLY A 84 0.39 11.17 -14.41
N LYS A 85 -0.56 10.97 -13.49
CA LYS A 85 -1.83 11.73 -13.42
C LYS A 85 -1.86 12.84 -12.37
N ARG A 86 -0.82 12.99 -11.53
CA ARG A 86 -0.78 13.96 -10.41
C ARG A 86 0.02 15.23 -10.70
N THR A 87 0.19 15.60 -11.96
CA THR A 87 0.74 16.92 -12.34
C THR A 87 -0.35 17.79 -12.95
N PHE A 88 -1.32 18.18 -12.13
CA PHE A 88 -1.94 19.49 -12.26
C PHE A 88 -1.93 20.11 -10.86
N SER A 89 -0.74 20.53 -10.45
CA SER A 89 -0.63 21.62 -9.49
C SER A 89 -0.62 22.87 -10.36
N PRO A 90 -1.63 23.75 -10.28
CA PRO A 90 -1.51 25.04 -10.94
C PRO A 90 -0.26 25.75 -10.41
N PRO A 91 0.45 26.49 -11.27
CA PRO A 91 1.59 27.29 -10.85
C PRO A 91 1.14 28.25 -9.73
N PRO A 92 1.98 28.49 -8.70
CA PRO A 92 1.62 29.34 -7.57
C PRO A 92 1.28 30.78 -7.96
N GLU A 93 1.57 31.18 -9.20
CA GLU A 93 1.25 32.47 -9.78
C GLU A 93 -0.27 32.70 -9.92
N GLU A 94 -1.07 31.63 -10.11
CA GLU A 94 -2.54 31.72 -10.23
C GLU A 94 -3.27 31.77 -8.87
N LEU A 95 -2.58 31.58 -7.74
CA LEU A 95 -3.20 31.62 -6.39
C LEU A 95 -3.27 33.04 -5.78
N TYR A 96 -2.71 34.04 -6.46
CA TYR A 96 -2.68 35.43 -5.99
C TYR A 96 -3.54 36.39 -6.83
N GLU A 97 -4.04 35.95 -7.99
CA GLU A 97 -4.84 36.76 -8.92
C GLU A 97 -6.32 36.36 -8.92
N GLU A 98 -7.01 36.42 -7.78
CA GLU A 98 -8.47 36.69 -7.73
C GLU A 98 -8.95 36.87 -6.28
N PHE A 99 -8.61 37.99 -5.67
CA PHE A 99 -9.40 38.52 -4.54
C PHE A 99 -9.47 40.05 -4.63
N ASP A 100 -9.85 40.56 -5.80
CA ASP A 100 -10.34 41.93 -5.94
C ASP A 100 -11.74 41.98 -5.31
N LEU A 101 -11.80 42.29 -4.01
CA LEU A 101 -13.04 42.63 -3.31
C LEU A 101 -13.41 44.07 -3.67
N PRO A 102 -14.49 44.31 -4.45
CA PRO A 102 -14.95 45.67 -4.69
C PRO A 102 -15.63 46.21 -3.42
N GLY A 103 -15.22 47.41 -3.02
CA GLY A 103 -16.01 48.27 -2.14
C GLY A 103 -15.73 48.12 -0.65
N LYS A 104 -14.68 48.79 -0.16
CA LYS A 104 -14.73 49.37 1.18
C LYS A 104 -14.34 50.83 1.10
N ASP A 105 -15.27 51.60 0.53
CA ASP A 105 -15.26 53.04 0.53
C ASP A 105 -15.47 53.54 1.98
N GLU A 106 -14.55 54.40 2.40
CA GLU A 106 -14.70 55.57 3.27
C GLU A 106 -15.16 55.44 4.75
N SER A 107 -14.61 56.34 5.56
CA SER A 107 -14.79 56.62 7.01
C SER A 107 -13.92 55.76 7.96
N GLU A 108 -13.08 56.29 8.86
CA GLU A 108 -13.06 57.60 9.51
C GLU A 108 -11.62 58.10 9.71
N GLN A 109 -11.30 59.24 9.09
CA GLN A 109 -10.12 60.02 9.38
C GLN A 109 -10.50 61.11 10.39
N SER A 110 -10.02 60.94 11.62
CA SER A 110 -9.52 62.01 12.51
C SER A 110 -10.33 63.32 12.58
N THR A 111 -11.17 63.47 13.60
CA THR A 111 -11.50 64.79 14.16
C THR A 111 -10.94 64.92 15.57
N SER A 112 -10.26 66.05 15.77
CA SER A 112 -9.72 66.60 17.01
C SER A 112 -10.67 66.58 18.20
#